data_AF-A0A7C0ZBU1-F1
#
_entry.id   AF-A0A7C0ZBU1-F1
#
_cell.length_a   1.000
_cell.length_b   1.000
_cell.length_c   1.000
_cell.angle_alpha   90.00
_cell.angle_beta   90.00
_cell.angle_gamma   90.00
#
_symmetry.space_group_name_H-M   'P 1'
#
loop_
_entity.id
_entity.type
_entity.pdbx_description
1 polymer ?
#
loop_
_entity_poly.entity_id
_entity_poly.type
_entity_poly.pdbx_seq_one_letter_code
_entity_poly.pdbx_strand_id
1 'polypeptide(L)' 'MRGIEEALVKRTLERFGDRVAFASMFGSYVRGEDDAHSDLDVLVVCR' A
#
# COMPACT_ATOMS: atom_id res chain seq x y z
N MET A 1 3.08 0.68 14.44
CA MET A 1 3.01 -0.79 14.30
C MET A 1 3.13 -1.10 12.82
N ARG A 2 4.34 -1.15 12.28
CA ARG A 2 4.53 -1.35 10.83
C ARG A 2 3.96 -2.71 10.44
N GLY A 3 3.01 -2.73 9.50
CA GLY A 3 2.46 -3.96 8.91
C GLY A 3 0.94 -4.10 9.00
N ILE A 4 0.24 -3.32 9.84
CA ILE A 4 -1.23 -3.28 9.81
C ILE A 4 -1.72 -2.58 8.54
N GLU A 5 -1.03 -1.50 8.18
CA GLU A 5 -1.22 -0.69 6.99
C GLU A 5 -1.02 -1.54 5.72
N GLU A 6 0.08 -2.29 5.65
CA GLU A 6 0.37 -3.23 4.57
C GLU A 6 -0.72 -4.31 4.45
N ALA A 7 -1.15 -4.89 5.58
CA ALA A 7 -2.21 -5.88 5.58
C ALA A 7 -3.56 -5.28 5.13
N LEU A 8 -3.84 -4.03 5.47
CA LEU A 8 -5.04 -3.32 5.01
C LEU A 8 -5.00 -3.07 3.50
N VAL A 9 -3.88 -2.58 2.98
CA VAL A 9 -3.68 -2.37 1.54
C VAL A 9 -3.81 -3.69 0.79
N LYS A 10 -3.13 -4.75 1.27
CA LYS A 10 -3.21 -6.09 0.67
C LYS A 10 -4.65 -6.61 0.61
N ARG A 11 -5.38 -6.62 1.73
CA ARG A 11 -6.79 -7.07 1.76
C ARG A 11 -7.70 -6.23 0.88
N THR A 12 -7.41 -4.94 0.73
CA THR A 12 -8.17 -4.06 -0.16
C THR A 12 -7.96 -4.45 -1.61
N LEU A 13 -6.70 -4.70 -2.00
CA LEU A 13 -6.32 -5.07 -3.36
C LEU A 13 -6.75 -6.50 -3.74
N GLU A 14 -6.80 -7.43 -2.79
CA GLU A 14 -7.29 -8.81 -3.01
C GLU A 14 -8.70 -8.85 -3.62
N ARG A 15 -9.55 -7.86 -3.33
CA ARG A 15 -10.91 -7.74 -3.89
C ARG A 15 -10.94 -7.50 -5.39
N PHE A 16 -9.85 -6.99 -5.96
CA PHE A 16 -9.72 -6.73 -7.39
C PHE A 16 -9.12 -7.91 -8.15
N GLY A 17 -8.71 -8.97 -7.44
CA GLY A 17 -8.33 -10.25 -8.02
C GLY A 17 -7.26 -10.15 -9.11
N ASP A 18 -7.51 -10.79 -10.25
CA ASP A 18 -6.62 -10.88 -11.40
C ASP A 18 -6.41 -9.56 -12.16
N ARG A 19 -7.24 -8.54 -11.89
CA ARG A 19 -7.12 -7.19 -12.45
C ARG A 19 -5.88 -6.47 -11.95
N VAL A 20 -5.36 -6.83 -10.77
CA VAL A 20 -4.12 -6.26 -10.24
C VAL A 20 -2.94 -7.08 -10.76
N ALA A 21 -2.11 -6.48 -11.60
CA ALA A 21 -0.88 -7.10 -12.08
C ALA A 21 0.24 -6.99 -11.05
N PHE A 22 0.32 -5.85 -10.36
CA PHE A 22 1.36 -5.53 -9.39
C PHE A 22 0.87 -4.43 -8.44
N ALA A 23 1.35 -4.46 -7.20
CA ALA A 23 1.19 -3.34 -6.28
C ALA A 23 2.41 -3.21 -5.37
N SER A 24 2.74 -1.97 -4.99
CA SER A 24 3.83 -1.66 -4.07
C SER A 24 3.53 -0.40 -3.28
N MET A 25 3.91 -0.40 -2.01
CA MET A 25 3.90 0.82 -1.19
C MET A 25 5.20 1.58 -1.43
N PHE A 26 5.12 2.91 -1.39
CA PHE A 26 6.29 3.78 -1.50
C PHE A 26 6.13 4.98 -0.54
N GLY A 27 6.88 6.06 -0.76
CA GLY A 27 6.70 7.28 0.01
C GLY A 27 7.37 7.29 1.38
N SER A 28 6.99 8.28 2.20
CA SER A 28 7.57 8.54 3.53
C SER A 28 7.41 7.35 4.46
N TYR A 29 6.25 6.69 4.44
CA TYR A 29 5.96 5.51 5.27
C TYR A 29 6.98 4.38 5.05
N VAL A 30 7.29 4.03 3.80
CA VAL A 30 8.26 2.98 3.49
C VAL A 30 9.69 3.40 3.86
N ARG A 31 10.03 4.69 3.72
CA ARG A 31 11.34 5.23 4.13
C ARG A 31 11.47 5.40 5.66
N GLY A 32 10.36 5.31 6.39
CA GLY A 32 10.32 5.60 7.83
C GLY A 32 10.47 7.07 8.17
N GLU A 33 10.09 7.94 7.24
CA GLU A 33 10.06 9.40 7.36
C GLU A 33 8.63 9.93 7.59
N ASP A 34 7.67 9.03 7.80
CA ASP A 34 6.27 9.36 8.07
C ASP A 34 6.09 9.98 9.45
N ASP A 35 5.10 10.86 9.54
CA ASP A 35 4.61 11.47 10.78
C ASP A 35 3.11 11.20 10.98
N ALA A 36 2.54 11.76 12.04
CA ALA A 36 1.13 11.59 12.38
C ALA A 36 0.14 12.15 11.34
N HIS A 37 0.63 12.89 10.33
CA HIS A 37 -0.16 13.51 9.27
C HIS A 37 0.12 12.92 7.89
N SER A 38 1.07 11.99 7.80
CA SER A 38 1.45 11.34 6.56
C SER A 38 0.37 10.36 6.10
N ASP A 39 0.17 10.30 4.79
CA ASP A 39 -0.68 9.32 4.13
C ASP A 39 0.11 8.06 3.75
N LEU A 40 -0.57 7.13 3.06
CA LEU A 40 0.02 5.90 2.54
C LEU A 40 0.05 5.94 1.02
N ASP A 41 1.25 6.07 0.47
CA ASP A 41 1.48 6.00 -0.96
C ASP A 41 1.46 4.55 -1.47
N VAL A 42 0.53 4.25 -2.39
CA VAL A 42 0.38 2.92 -2.99
C VAL A 42 0.35 3.03 -4.52
N LEU A 43 1.29 2.37 -5.19
CA LEU A 43 1.30 2.19 -6.63
C LEU A 43 0.57 0.89 -6.98
N VAL A 44 -0.38 0.96 -7.90
CA VAL A 44 -1.10 -0.21 -8.42
C VAL A 44 -1.00 -0.22 -9.94
N VAL A 45 -0.59 -1.35 -10.49
CA VAL A 45 -0.60 -1.62 -11.93
C VAL A 45 -1.73 -2.60 -12.21
N CYS A 46 -2.67 -2.18 -13.07
CA CYS A 46 -3.81 -3.00 -13.47
C CYS A 46 -3.64 -3.60 -14.86
N ARG A 47 -4.36 -4.68 -15.15
CA ARG A 47 -4.56 -5.24 -16.49
C ARG A 47 -5.86 -4.76 -17.11
#